data_AF-A0A2E0AG35-F1
#
_entry.id   AF-A0A2E0AG35-F1
#
_cell.length_a   1.000
_cell.length_b   1.000
_cell.length_c   1.000
_cell.angle_alpha   90.00
_cell.angle_beta   90.00
_cell.angle_gamma   90.00
#
_symmetry.space_group_name_H-M   'P 1'
#
loop_
_entity.id
_entity.type
_entity.pdbx_description
1 polymer ?
#
loop_
_entity_poly.entity_id
_entity_poly.type
_entity_poly.pdbx_seq_one_letter_code
_entity_poly.pdbx_strand_id
1 'polypeptide(L)'
;KYLSQYEWLAGDNYSLADISYTPYFTRFEHLDLAFMFKERKHLSNWFLKIKKRENYEHAILDWNNKKYLKLMYNKGRDAYSKITKIIS
;
A
#
# COMPACT_ATOMS: atom_id res chain seq x y z
N LYS A 1 1.91 -13.78 -8.85
CA LYS A 1 2.84 -14.71 -9.53
C LYS A 1 4.19 -14.05 -9.84
N TYR A 2 4.24 -12.82 -10.36
CA TYR A 2 5.52 -12.15 -10.64
C TYR A 2 6.45 -12.00 -9.40
N LEU A 3 5.95 -11.39 -8.32
CA LEU A 3 6.68 -11.23 -7.05
C LEU A 3 6.94 -12.53 -6.25
N SER A 4 6.57 -13.69 -6.80
CA SER A 4 7.06 -14.98 -6.24
C SER A 4 8.35 -15.45 -6.89
N GLN A 5 8.79 -14.79 -7.96
CA GLN A 5 10.00 -15.10 -8.72
C GLN A 5 11.03 -13.98 -8.60
N TYR A 6 10.56 -12.73 -8.58
CA TYR A 6 11.40 -11.54 -8.52
C TYR A 6 11.21 -10.80 -7.20
N GLU A 7 12.27 -10.11 -6.79
CA GLU A 7 12.28 -9.37 -5.53
C GLU A 7 11.42 -8.09 -5.60
N TRP A 8 11.44 -7.40 -6.74
CA TRP A 8 10.83 -6.09 -6.99
C TRP A 8 9.94 -6.12 -8.23
N LEU A 9 9.21 -5.04 -8.50
CA LEU A 9 8.22 -5.00 -9.60
C LEU A 9 8.84 -5.04 -11.00
N ALA A 10 10.13 -4.72 -11.14
CA ALA A 10 10.85 -4.71 -12.41
C ALA A 10 12.07 -5.66 -12.42
N GLY A 11 12.05 -6.71 -11.60
CA GLY A 11 13.12 -7.71 -11.49
C GLY A 11 13.74 -7.75 -10.10
N ASP A 12 15.05 -7.96 -10.03
CA ASP A 12 15.74 -8.19 -8.76
C ASP A 12 16.23 -6.91 -8.07
N ASN A 13 16.07 -5.76 -8.72
CA ASN A 13 16.51 -4.46 -8.20
C ASN A 13 15.33 -3.52 -7.94
N TYR A 14 15.42 -2.76 -6.84
CA TYR A 14 14.47 -1.69 -6.53
C TYR A 14 14.53 -0.61 -7.60
N SER A 15 13.36 -0.19 -8.10
CA SER A 15 13.28 0.63 -9.31
C SER A 15 12.17 1.69 -9.22
N LEU A 16 12.07 2.51 -10.27
CA LEU A 16 10.96 3.46 -10.43
C LEU A 16 9.58 2.77 -10.46
N ALA A 17 9.50 1.50 -10.83
CA ALA A 17 8.24 0.75 -10.74
C ALA A 17 7.79 0.60 -9.28
N ASP A 18 8.69 0.29 -8.36
CA ASP A 18 8.37 0.15 -6.94
C ASP A 18 8.02 1.50 -6.31
N ILE A 19 8.80 2.53 -6.66
CA ILE A 19 8.59 3.90 -6.19
C ILE A 19 7.22 4.40 -6.64
N SER A 20 6.83 4.22 -7.90
CA SER A 20 5.57 4.73 -8.44
C SER A 20 4.34 4.08 -7.80
N TYR A 21 4.42 2.80 -7.42
CA TYR A 21 3.31 2.10 -6.75
C TYR A 21 3.25 2.31 -5.22
N THR A 22 4.37 2.69 -4.58
CA THR A 22 4.44 2.94 -3.13
C THR A 22 3.32 3.85 -2.59
N PRO A 23 3.04 5.04 -3.15
CA PRO A 23 1.99 5.92 -2.61
C PRO A 23 0.58 5.32 -2.70
N TYR A 24 0.30 4.48 -3.71
CA TYR A 24 -1.02 3.84 -3.86
C TYR A 24 -1.25 2.76 -2.79
N PHE A 25 -0.24 1.95 -2.50
CA PHE A 25 -0.33 0.95 -1.42
C PHE A 25 -0.42 1.59 -0.04
N THR A 26 0.32 2.68 0.16
CA THR A 26 0.19 3.49 1.38
C THR A 26 -1.22 4.04 1.52
N ARG A 27 -1.81 4.53 0.42
CA ARG A 27 -3.18 5.03 0.42
C ARG A 27 -4.21 3.95 0.77
N PHE A 28 -4.01 2.70 0.34
CA PHE A 28 -4.87 1.60 0.79
C PHE A 28 -4.83 1.43 2.31
N GLU A 29 -3.67 1.51 2.96
CA GLU A 29 -3.59 1.46 4.43
C GLU A 29 -4.24 2.69 5.07
N HIS A 30 -4.02 3.90 4.53
CA HIS A 30 -4.66 5.13 5.02
C HIS A 30 -6.19 5.09 4.96
N LEU A 31 -6.78 4.35 4.02
CA LEU A 31 -8.22 4.21 3.82
C LEU A 31 -8.80 2.93 4.46
N ASP A 32 -8.07 2.21 5.31
CA ASP A 32 -8.54 0.91 5.85
C ASP A 32 -8.91 -0.12 4.75
N LEU A 33 -8.28 -0.01 3.58
CA LEU A 33 -8.50 -0.85 2.39
C LEU A 33 -7.42 -1.91 2.18
N ALA A 34 -6.57 -2.15 3.18
CA ALA A 34 -5.51 -3.15 3.10
C ALA A 34 -6.05 -4.57 2.78
N PHE A 35 -7.33 -4.83 3.06
CA PHE A 35 -7.98 -6.09 2.68
C PHE A 35 -7.90 -6.41 1.17
N MET A 36 -7.76 -5.39 0.31
CA MET A 36 -7.67 -5.59 -1.15
C MET A 36 -6.38 -6.31 -1.58
N PHE A 37 -5.33 -6.27 -0.74
CA PHE A 37 -4.05 -6.89 -1.07
C PHE A 37 -3.47 -7.79 0.03
N LYS A 38 -3.91 -7.69 1.30
CA LYS A 38 -3.26 -8.35 2.44
C LYS A 38 -3.15 -9.87 2.31
N GLU A 39 -4.10 -10.52 1.65
CA GLU A 39 -4.11 -11.98 1.42
C GLU A 39 -3.10 -12.42 0.33
N ARG A 40 -2.60 -11.47 -0.47
CA ARG A 40 -1.61 -11.71 -1.52
C ARG A 40 -0.21 -11.69 -0.91
N LYS A 41 0.20 -12.80 -0.28
CA LYS A 41 1.46 -12.92 0.51
C LYS A 41 2.68 -12.23 -0.10
N HIS A 42 2.95 -12.43 -1.39
CA HIS A 42 4.12 -11.86 -2.06
C HIS A 42 4.03 -10.34 -2.24
N LEU A 43 2.82 -9.84 -2.49
CA LEU A 43 2.56 -8.41 -2.62
C LEU A 43 2.62 -7.71 -1.27
N SER A 44 2.05 -8.33 -0.22
CA SER A 44 2.18 -7.87 1.17
C SER A 44 3.66 -7.81 1.59
N ASN A 45 4.45 -8.85 1.30
CA ASN A 45 5.88 -8.85 1.59
C ASN A 45 6.65 -7.77 0.81
N TRP A 46 6.35 -7.58 -0.47
CA TRP A 46 6.94 -6.50 -1.26
C TRP A 46 6.69 -5.13 -0.61
N PHE A 47 5.45 -4.84 -0.22
CA PHE A 47 5.13 -3.56 0.41
C PHE A 47 5.77 -3.41 1.79
N LEU A 48 5.84 -4.49 2.59
CA LEU A 48 6.55 -4.48 3.88
C LEU A 48 8.05 -4.16 3.72
N LYS A 49 8.70 -4.62 2.65
CA LYS A 49 10.09 -4.26 2.36
C LYS A 49 10.23 -2.78 2.02
N ILE A 50 9.30 -2.21 1.25
CA ILE A 50 9.28 -0.78 0.95
C ILE A 50 9.17 0.05 2.22
N LYS A 51 8.24 -0.29 3.13
CA LYS A 51 8.03 0.43 4.38
C LYS A 51 9.25 0.42 5.33
N LYS A 52 10.20 -0.49 5.14
CA LYS A 52 11.45 -0.57 5.92
C LYS A 52 12.59 0.29 5.36
N ARG A 53 12.44 0.84 4.15
CA ARG A 53 13.48 1.69 3.55
C ARG A 53 13.39 3.09 4.15
N GLU A 54 14.54 3.68 4.45
CA GLU A 54 14.63 5.05 5.01
C GLU A 54 13.92 6.09 4.14
N ASN A 55 14.02 5.96 2.81
CA ASN A 55 13.38 6.88 1.89
C ASN A 55 11.84 6.84 1.95
N TYR A 56 11.22 5.81 2.52
CA TYR A 56 9.77 5.74 2.69
C TYR A 56 9.28 6.79 3.69
N GLU A 57 10.01 7.03 4.78
CA GLU A 57 9.65 8.06 5.76
C GLU A 57 9.65 9.43 5.08
N HIS A 58 10.77 9.80 4.46
CA HIS A 58 10.95 11.12 3.86
C HIS A 58 10.08 11.37 2.62
N ALA A 59 9.83 10.36 1.79
CA ALA A 59 9.05 10.54 0.58
C ALA A 59 7.53 10.46 0.82
N ILE A 60 7.09 9.76 1.87
CA ILE A 60 5.67 9.43 2.05
C ILE A 60 5.13 9.88 3.41
N LEU A 61 5.83 9.60 4.50
CA LEU A 61 5.28 9.76 5.85
C LEU A 61 5.44 11.17 6.41
N ASP A 62 6.55 11.86 6.14
CA ASP A 62 6.84 13.22 6.64
C ASP A 62 5.77 14.26 6.22
N TRP A 63 5.07 14.00 5.12
CA TRP A 63 4.05 14.87 4.55
C TRP A 63 2.63 14.56 5.06
N ASN A 64 2.48 13.54 5.90
CA ASN A 64 1.19 13.12 6.40
C ASN A 64 0.62 14.09 7.44
N ASN A 65 -0.65 14.42 7.27
CA ASN A 65 -1.41 15.16 8.26
C ASN A 65 -2.28 14.19 9.09
N LYS A 66 -2.04 14.13 10.40
CA LYS A 66 -2.74 13.22 11.32
C LYS A 66 -4.28 13.36 11.29
N LYS A 67 -4.82 14.57 11.09
CA LYS A 67 -6.28 14.78 10.99
C LYS A 67 -6.84 14.16 9.72
N TYR A 68 -6.16 14.35 8.58
CA TYR A 68 -6.57 13.72 7.32
C TYR A 68 -6.41 12.20 7.34
N LEU A 69 -5.35 11.66 7.95
CA LEU A 69 -5.19 10.21 8.13
C LEU A 69 -6.36 9.61 8.89
N LYS A 70 -6.75 10.20 10.03
CA LYS A 70 -7.89 9.73 10.83
C LYS A 70 -9.21 9.81 10.05
N LEU A 71 -9.42 10.90 9.32
CA LEU A 71 -10.61 11.07 8.48
C LEU A 71 -10.67 10.00 7.37
N MET A 72 -9.57 9.79 6.65
CA MET A 72 -9.47 8.80 5.57
C MET A 72 -9.75 7.39 6.08
N TYR A 73 -9.14 7.02 7.20
CA TYR A 73 -9.30 5.71 7.81
C TYR A 73 -10.77 5.43 8.14
N ASN A 74 -11.41 6.36 8.85
CA ASN A 74 -12.83 6.24 9.21
C ASN A 74 -13.73 6.15 7.97
N LYS A 75 -13.50 7.00 6.96
CA LYS A 75 -14.34 7.01 5.75
C LYS A 75 -14.17 5.77 4.90
N GLY A 76 -12.98 5.21 4.81
CA GLY A 76 -12.77 3.96 4.09
C GLY A 76 -13.38 2.77 4.82
N ARG A 77 -13.30 2.73 6.16
CA ARG A 77 -14.03 1.76 6.97
C ARG A 77 -15.55 1.84 6.77
N ASP A 78 -16.13 3.04 6.81
CA ASP A 78 -17.56 3.26 6.56
C ASP A 78 -17.99 2.74 5.17
N ALA A 79 -17.09 2.85 4.19
CA ALA A 79 -17.32 2.43 2.81
C ALA A 79 -17.12 0.93 2.56
N TYR A 80 -16.55 0.18 3.50
CA TYR A 80 -16.15 -1.22 3.34
C TYR A 80 -17.26 -2.07 2.71
N SER A 81 -18.47 -2.04 3.29
CA SER A 81 -19.60 -2.87 2.83
C SER A 81 -20.09 -2.52 1.41
N LYS A 82 -19.90 -1.26 0.97
CA LYS A 82 -20.24 -0.85 -0.39
C LYS A 82 -19.17 -1.32 -1.37
N ILE A 83 -17.90 -1.16 -0.99
CA ILE A 83 -16.76 -1.58 -1.81
C ILE A 83 -16.80 -3.08 -2.05
N THR A 84 -17.01 -3.89 -1.00
CA THR A 84 -17.04 -5.36 -1.14
C THR A 84 -18.17 -5.85 -2.03
N LYS A 85 -19.31 -5.16 -2.06
CA LYS A 85 -20.43 -5.46 -2.99
C LYS A 85 -20.12 -5.13 -4.45
N ILE A 86 -19.23 -4.17 -4.71
CA ILE A 86 -18.87 -3.76 -6.08
C ILE A 86 -17.84 -4.74 -6.68
N ILE A 87 -16.94 -5.28 -5.84
CA ILE A 87 -15.83 -6.11 -6.29
C ILE A 87 -16.11 -7.63 -6.18
N SER A 88 -17.25 -8.01 -5.62
CA SER A 88 -17.75 -9.40 -5.57
C SER A 88 -18.40 -9.78 -6.90
#